data_AF-A0A6P5SDZ3-F1
#
_entry.id   AF-A0A6P5SDZ3-F1
#
_cell.length_a   1.000
_cell.length_b   1.000
_cell.length_c   1.000
_cell.angle_alpha   90.00
_cell.angle_beta   90.00
_cell.angle_gamma   90.00
#
_symmetry.space_group_name_H-M   'P 1'
#
loop_
_entity.id
_entity.type
_entity.pdbx_description
1 polymer ?
#
loop_
_entity_poly.entity_id
_entity_poly.type
_entity_poly.pdbx_seq_one_letter_code
_entity_poly.pdbx_strand_id
1 'polypeptide(L)'
;MRQQLNQIHALLIKNPKPQLLNPLLGHLINSPTPQNAFFLYNQMLHHPTSHNHYTFTYALKACCLLHARNKAQEIHAHVLKSGHFSDTFIQNSLLHFYLIQADIVSATRVFNSIPLPDVVSWTSMISGLAKCGCVEEAILKFMSMDVEPNYATLVIVMSACSSLGAFKFGKAVHGYCLRNLRARNIILDNAVLDFYLRCGSLESARYLFVNMPKRDVYSWTSVVGGYAQRGFCEEAVRLFQQMVQGGEAEPNEATIVNVSSACSSIGALSLGQWVHNYVSTRPDLMVNGNVGNALINMYVKCGDVGKAISVFKGLDCKDIISWSTIISGMAMNGNGMHVLQLFSLMLVHGIPPDDVTFLGLLSACSHTGLVDQGLIFFNAMKDVYRIVPKTQHYACLVDMYGRAGFLEEAEGFIKEMPTKADGSVWGALLNACKIHGNEKMFERVRDDLLKSRGVSTGTYALLSNTYANHDRWDDANKVRDKMRRMGLKKLPGCSRIEVDPSISP
;
A
#
# COMPACT_ATOMS: atom_id res chain seq x y z
N MET A 1 -22.27 -36.29 -16.28
CA MET A 1 -22.85 -35.21 -17.12
C MET A 1 -24.07 -35.66 -17.93
N ARG A 2 -23.96 -36.62 -18.87
CA ARG A 2 -25.11 -37.09 -19.71
C ARG A 2 -26.34 -37.58 -18.92
N GLN A 3 -26.14 -38.31 -17.81
CA GLN A 3 -27.24 -38.82 -16.99
C GLN A 3 -28.00 -37.72 -16.24
N GLN A 4 -27.28 -36.74 -15.70
CA GLN A 4 -27.86 -35.53 -15.09
C GLN A 4 -28.58 -34.65 -16.14
N LEU A 5 -28.01 -34.51 -17.34
CA LEU A 5 -28.62 -33.79 -18.46
C LEU A 5 -29.97 -34.40 -18.88
N ASN A 6 -30.06 -35.73 -18.95
CA ASN A 6 -31.30 -36.43 -19.28
C ASN A 6 -32.34 -36.31 -18.16
N GLN A 7 -31.92 -36.31 -16.89
CA GLN A 7 -32.81 -36.08 -15.75
C GLN A 7 -33.35 -34.65 -15.73
N ILE A 8 -32.51 -33.65 -16.00
CA ILE A 8 -32.89 -32.23 -16.12
C ILE A 8 -33.90 -32.04 -17.26
N HIS A 9 -33.64 -32.64 -18.42
CA HIS A 9 -34.54 -32.56 -19.57
C HIS A 9 -35.89 -33.22 -19.29
N ALA A 10 -35.90 -34.38 -18.62
CA ALA A 10 -37.14 -35.05 -18.19
C ALA A 10 -37.92 -34.24 -17.14
N LEU A 11 -37.23 -33.51 -16.27
CA LEU A 11 -37.83 -32.66 -15.23
C LEU A 11 -38.44 -31.38 -15.81
N LEU A 12 -37.78 -30.80 -16.83
CA LEU A 12 -38.29 -29.66 -17.61
C LEU A 12 -39.61 -30.00 -18.33
N ILE A 13 -39.68 -31.18 -18.96
CA ILE A 13 -40.88 -31.64 -19.67
C ILE A 13 -42.03 -31.91 -18.69
N LYS A 14 -41.75 -32.44 -17.50
CA LYS A 14 -42.78 -32.79 -16.50
C LYS A 14 -43.25 -31.61 -15.66
N ASN A 15 -42.38 -30.65 -15.32
CA ASN A 15 -42.68 -29.54 -14.42
C ASN A 15 -41.89 -28.27 -14.81
N PRO A 16 -42.33 -27.51 -15.83
CA PRO A 16 -41.63 -26.33 -16.35
C PRO A 16 -41.83 -25.09 -15.45
N LYS A 17 -41.79 -25.24 -14.12
CA LYS A 17 -42.00 -24.14 -13.17
C LYS A 17 -40.66 -23.52 -12.76
N PRO A 18 -40.46 -22.19 -12.87
CA PRO A 18 -39.20 -21.51 -12.51
C PRO A 18 -38.79 -21.74 -11.06
N GLN A 19 -39.75 -21.92 -10.15
CA GLN A 19 -39.52 -22.19 -8.73
C GLN A 19 -38.73 -23.48 -8.46
N LEU A 20 -38.85 -24.48 -9.34
CA LEU A 20 -38.12 -25.74 -9.22
C LEU A 20 -36.75 -25.68 -9.92
N LEU A 21 -36.64 -24.88 -10.98
CA LEU A 21 -35.49 -24.86 -11.87
C LEU A 21 -34.44 -23.81 -11.49
N ASN A 22 -34.86 -22.66 -10.95
CA ASN A 22 -33.94 -21.60 -10.52
C ASN A 22 -33.01 -22.03 -9.36
N PRO A 23 -33.45 -22.80 -8.34
CA PRO A 23 -32.54 -23.34 -7.33
C PRO A 23 -31.45 -24.26 -7.92
N LEU A 24 -31.80 -25.08 -8.92
CA LEU A 24 -30.83 -25.93 -9.63
C LEU A 24 -29.82 -25.07 -10.39
N LEU A 25 -30.29 -24.01 -11.04
CA LEU A 25 -29.42 -23.07 -11.75
C LEU A 25 -28.48 -22.35 -10.78
N GLY A 26 -28.97 -21.93 -9.61
CA GLY A 26 -28.17 -21.40 -8.51
C GLY A 26 -27.13 -22.39 -7.98
N HIS A 27 -27.48 -23.67 -7.83
CA HIS A 27 -26.54 -24.72 -7.40
C HIS A 27 -25.43 -24.95 -8.44
N LEU A 28 -25.78 -24.99 -9.73
CA LEU A 28 -24.80 -25.14 -10.82
C LEU A 28 -23.81 -23.98 -10.88
N ILE A 29 -24.23 -22.75 -10.60
CA ILE A 29 -23.37 -21.57 -10.55
C ILE A 29 -22.31 -21.68 -9.45
N ASN A 30 -22.68 -22.23 -8.29
CA ASN A 30 -21.76 -22.41 -7.17
C ASN A 30 -20.97 -23.73 -7.24
N SER A 31 -21.15 -24.52 -8.32
CA SER A 31 -20.41 -25.76 -8.55
C SER A 31 -19.05 -25.50 -9.20
N PRO A 32 -18.12 -26.48 -9.23
CA PRO A 32 -16.85 -26.36 -9.94
C PRO A 32 -16.98 -26.16 -11.46
N THR A 33 -18.19 -26.36 -12.01
CA THR A 33 -18.47 -26.31 -13.45
C THR A 33 -19.63 -25.34 -13.75
N PRO A 34 -19.45 -24.02 -13.53
CA PRO A 34 -20.51 -23.04 -13.73
C PRO A 34 -20.96 -22.92 -15.19
N GLN A 35 -20.18 -23.43 -16.16
CA GLN A 35 -20.57 -23.46 -17.58
C GLN A 35 -21.85 -24.28 -17.82
N ASN A 36 -22.12 -25.29 -16.98
CA ASN A 36 -23.32 -26.11 -17.08
C ASN A 36 -24.61 -25.32 -16.80
N ALA A 37 -24.52 -24.20 -16.09
CA ALA A 37 -25.65 -23.32 -15.87
C ALA A 37 -26.18 -22.74 -17.19
N PHE A 38 -25.31 -22.46 -18.17
CA PHE A 38 -25.74 -21.96 -19.48
C PHE A 38 -26.54 -22.99 -20.28
N PHE A 39 -26.21 -24.28 -20.12
CA PHE A 39 -26.96 -25.34 -20.77
C PHE A 39 -28.40 -25.39 -20.24
N LEU A 40 -28.56 -25.44 -18.91
CA LEU A 40 -29.88 -25.42 -18.28
C LEU A 40 -30.65 -24.15 -18.63
N TYR A 41 -29.99 -22.99 -18.57
CA TYR A 41 -30.58 -21.71 -18.98
C TYR A 41 -31.13 -21.75 -20.41
N ASN A 42 -30.34 -22.20 -21.38
CA ASN A 42 -30.77 -22.29 -22.77
C ASN A 42 -31.97 -23.25 -22.93
N GLN A 43 -32.00 -24.35 -22.18
CA GLN A 43 -33.14 -25.26 -22.18
C GLN A 43 -34.41 -24.64 -21.62
N MET A 44 -34.29 -23.83 -20.55
CA MET A 44 -35.42 -23.10 -19.97
C MET A 44 -35.98 -22.03 -20.94
N LEU A 45 -35.15 -21.44 -21.80
CA LEU A 45 -35.65 -20.48 -22.78
C LEU A 45 -36.58 -21.09 -23.83
N HIS A 46 -36.49 -22.40 -24.10
CA HIS A 46 -37.39 -23.08 -25.05
C HIS A 46 -38.84 -23.20 -24.55
N HIS A 47 -39.08 -22.99 -23.25
CA HIS A 47 -40.41 -23.07 -22.66
C HIS A 47 -40.78 -21.72 -22.00
N PRO A 48 -41.75 -20.95 -22.55
CA PRO A 48 -42.11 -19.61 -22.06
C PRO A 48 -42.45 -19.55 -20.57
N THR A 49 -43.06 -20.60 -20.01
CA THR A 49 -43.46 -20.64 -18.60
C THR A 49 -42.33 -20.96 -17.63
N SER A 50 -41.14 -21.31 -18.14
CA SER A 50 -40.07 -21.88 -17.31
C SER A 50 -38.98 -20.90 -16.88
N HIS A 51 -39.05 -19.64 -17.31
CA HIS A 51 -38.08 -18.60 -16.93
C HIS A 51 -38.77 -17.34 -16.37
N ASN A 52 -38.06 -16.63 -15.49
CA ASN A 52 -38.47 -15.35 -14.92
C ASN A 52 -37.23 -14.48 -14.63
N HIS A 53 -37.39 -13.34 -13.95
CA HIS A 53 -36.27 -12.44 -13.63
C HIS A 53 -35.12 -13.16 -12.92
N TYR A 54 -35.41 -14.05 -11.97
CA TYR A 54 -34.38 -14.83 -11.29
C TYR A 54 -33.55 -15.68 -12.27
N THR A 55 -34.18 -16.30 -13.27
CA THR A 55 -33.49 -17.10 -14.31
C THR A 55 -32.43 -16.26 -15.04
N PHE A 56 -32.79 -15.04 -15.46
CA PHE A 56 -31.86 -14.13 -16.12
C PHE A 56 -30.76 -13.63 -15.18
N THR A 57 -31.10 -13.25 -13.93
CA THR A 57 -30.11 -12.79 -12.95
C THR A 57 -29.06 -13.86 -12.64
N TYR A 58 -29.47 -15.12 -12.49
CA TYR A 58 -28.55 -16.23 -12.27
C TYR A 58 -27.66 -16.50 -13.49
N ALA A 59 -28.23 -16.49 -14.71
CA ALA A 59 -27.42 -16.65 -15.93
C ALA A 59 -26.37 -15.53 -16.08
N LEU A 60 -26.73 -14.29 -15.77
CA LEU A 60 -25.80 -13.15 -15.76
C LEU A 60 -24.74 -13.28 -14.65
N LYS A 61 -25.10 -13.83 -13.48
CA LYS A 61 -24.13 -14.16 -12.42
C LYS A 61 -23.12 -15.20 -12.90
N ALA A 62 -23.55 -16.23 -13.62
CA ALA A 62 -22.64 -17.20 -14.25
C ALA A 62 -21.70 -16.51 -15.25
N CYS A 63 -22.21 -15.56 -16.05
CA CYS A 63 -21.37 -14.76 -16.95
C CYS A 63 -20.33 -13.91 -16.21
N CYS A 64 -20.65 -13.37 -15.02
CA CYS A 64 -19.70 -12.64 -14.20
C CYS A 64 -18.54 -13.54 -13.75
N LEU A 65 -18.85 -14.74 -13.22
CA LEU A 65 -17.84 -15.69 -12.73
C LEU A 65 -16.94 -16.22 -13.85
N LEU A 66 -17.49 -16.40 -15.05
CA LEU A 66 -16.80 -16.96 -16.21
C LEU A 66 -16.20 -15.89 -17.14
N HIS A 67 -16.37 -14.61 -16.82
CA HIS A 67 -16.04 -13.48 -17.71
C HIS A 67 -16.59 -13.67 -19.15
N ALA A 68 -17.77 -14.28 -19.28
CA ALA A 68 -18.34 -14.71 -20.56
C ALA A 68 -19.09 -13.56 -21.27
N ARG A 69 -18.35 -12.60 -21.84
CA ARG A 69 -18.89 -11.38 -22.46
C ARG A 69 -19.92 -11.63 -23.55
N ASN A 70 -19.61 -12.52 -24.49
CA ASN A 70 -20.48 -12.81 -25.63
C ASN A 70 -21.83 -13.38 -25.16
N LYS A 71 -21.79 -14.28 -24.16
CA LYS A 71 -23.00 -14.88 -23.61
C LYS A 71 -23.86 -13.87 -22.85
N ALA A 72 -23.24 -12.96 -22.10
CA ALA A 72 -23.98 -11.89 -21.42
C ALA A 72 -24.66 -10.93 -22.40
N GLN A 73 -23.99 -10.60 -23.52
CA GLN A 73 -24.58 -9.77 -24.58
C GLN A 73 -25.74 -10.49 -25.30
N GLU A 74 -25.63 -11.80 -25.52
CA GLU A 74 -26.73 -12.63 -26.03
C GLU A 74 -27.94 -12.59 -25.08
N ILE A 75 -27.69 -12.77 -23.77
CA ILE A 75 -28.74 -12.69 -22.72
C ILE A 75 -29.37 -11.30 -22.70
N HIS A 76 -28.58 -10.23 -22.73
CA HIS A 76 -29.08 -8.86 -22.76
C HIS A 76 -29.95 -8.59 -23.99
N ALA A 77 -29.51 -9.01 -25.18
CA ALA A 77 -30.29 -8.89 -26.41
C ALA A 77 -31.61 -9.67 -26.34
N HIS A 78 -31.59 -10.88 -25.75
CA HIS A 78 -32.80 -11.68 -25.53
C HIS A 78 -33.77 -10.99 -24.56
N VAL A 79 -33.28 -10.47 -23.44
CA VAL A 79 -34.08 -9.75 -22.44
C VAL A 79 -34.78 -8.52 -23.07
N LEU A 80 -34.08 -7.78 -23.94
CA LEU A 80 -34.66 -6.68 -24.70
C LEU A 80 -35.76 -7.14 -25.65
N LYS A 81 -35.49 -8.17 -26.47
CA LYS A 81 -36.46 -8.67 -27.47
C LYS A 81 -37.69 -9.35 -26.86
N SER A 82 -37.53 -9.97 -25.69
CA SER A 82 -38.61 -10.67 -24.98
C SER A 82 -39.45 -9.76 -24.08
N GLY A 83 -39.12 -8.46 -23.99
CA GLY A 83 -39.88 -7.49 -23.20
C GLY A 83 -39.63 -7.56 -21.68
N HIS A 84 -38.65 -8.35 -21.22
CA HIS A 84 -38.32 -8.49 -19.80
C HIS A 84 -37.39 -7.38 -19.28
N PHE A 85 -36.88 -6.51 -20.15
CA PHE A 85 -35.86 -5.51 -19.78
C PHE A 85 -36.33 -4.47 -18.76
N SER A 86 -37.65 -4.25 -18.62
CA SER A 86 -38.20 -3.33 -17.63
C SER A 86 -38.10 -3.83 -16.19
N ASP A 87 -37.72 -5.10 -15.96
CA ASP A 87 -37.52 -5.66 -14.63
C ASP A 87 -36.22 -5.15 -14.00
N THR A 88 -36.34 -4.41 -12.89
CA THR A 88 -35.23 -3.77 -12.18
C THR A 88 -34.19 -4.77 -11.68
N PHE A 89 -34.56 -6.00 -11.32
CA PHE A 89 -33.59 -7.02 -10.88
C PHE A 89 -32.69 -7.47 -12.04
N ILE A 90 -33.27 -7.59 -13.25
CA ILE A 90 -32.50 -7.91 -14.45
C ILE A 90 -31.58 -6.74 -14.82
N GLN A 91 -32.09 -5.51 -14.79
CA GLN A 91 -31.29 -4.30 -15.05
C GLN A 91 -30.12 -4.16 -14.05
N ASN A 92 -30.36 -4.40 -12.75
CA ASN A 92 -29.33 -4.40 -11.71
C ASN A 92 -28.27 -5.50 -11.94
N SER A 93 -28.68 -6.67 -12.42
CA SER A 93 -27.74 -7.76 -12.75
C SER A 93 -26.89 -7.43 -13.99
N LEU A 94 -27.48 -6.79 -15.00
CA LEU A 94 -26.75 -6.30 -16.18
C LEU A 94 -25.76 -5.18 -15.82
N LEU A 95 -26.18 -4.24 -14.96
CA LEU A 95 -25.30 -3.20 -14.41
C LEU A 95 -24.07 -3.80 -13.75
N HIS A 96 -24.28 -4.74 -12.83
CA HIS A 96 -23.19 -5.42 -12.13
C HIS A 96 -22.24 -6.13 -13.10
N PHE A 97 -22.78 -6.85 -14.09
CA PHE A 97 -21.98 -7.54 -15.10
C PHE A 97 -21.09 -6.57 -15.89
N TYR A 98 -21.65 -5.49 -16.45
CA TYR A 98 -20.88 -4.55 -17.26
C TYR A 98 -19.80 -3.83 -16.44
N LEU A 99 -20.09 -3.50 -15.18
CA LEU A 99 -19.12 -2.85 -14.28
C LEU A 99 -17.96 -3.78 -13.91
N ILE A 100 -18.20 -5.08 -13.69
CA ILE A 100 -17.11 -6.06 -13.49
C ILE A 100 -16.20 -6.15 -14.71
N GLN A 101 -16.75 -6.00 -15.92
CA GLN A 101 -15.99 -6.01 -17.17
C GLN A 101 -15.38 -4.64 -17.52
N ALA A 102 -15.46 -3.65 -16.63
CA ALA A 102 -15.04 -2.27 -16.85
C ALA A 102 -15.69 -1.59 -18.09
N ASP A 103 -16.86 -2.07 -18.54
CA ASP A 103 -17.65 -1.48 -19.64
C ASP A 103 -18.60 -0.41 -19.09
N ILE A 104 -18.02 0.72 -18.68
CA ILE A 104 -18.74 1.83 -18.01
C ILE A 104 -19.81 2.42 -18.93
N VAL A 105 -19.58 2.44 -20.24
CA VAL A 105 -20.53 2.99 -21.23
C VAL A 105 -21.82 2.16 -21.25
N SER A 106 -21.69 0.83 -21.35
CA SER A 106 -22.85 -0.06 -21.35
C SER A 106 -23.57 -0.03 -20.00
N ALA A 107 -22.82 -0.02 -18.89
CA ALA A 107 -23.40 0.12 -17.56
C ALA A 107 -24.20 1.42 -17.43
N THR A 108 -23.64 2.56 -17.86
CA THR A 108 -24.32 3.86 -17.80
C THR A 108 -25.60 3.88 -18.64
N ARG A 109 -25.59 3.25 -19.82
CA ARG A 109 -26.78 3.11 -20.65
C ARG A 109 -27.88 2.30 -19.97
N VAL A 110 -27.52 1.17 -19.34
CA VAL A 110 -28.49 0.37 -18.56
C VAL A 110 -29.02 1.19 -17.39
N PHE A 111 -28.15 1.90 -16.65
CA PHE A 111 -28.56 2.71 -15.50
C PHE A 111 -29.56 3.80 -15.90
N ASN A 112 -29.26 4.55 -16.96
CA ASN A 112 -30.12 5.64 -17.44
C ASN A 112 -31.46 5.13 -18.03
N SER A 113 -31.57 3.83 -18.30
CA SER A 113 -32.82 3.22 -18.76
C SER A 113 -33.77 2.79 -17.63
N ILE A 114 -33.31 2.84 -16.37
CA ILE A 114 -34.13 2.52 -15.20
C ILE A 114 -34.95 3.76 -14.83
N PRO A 115 -36.29 3.75 -14.95
CA PRO A 115 -37.10 4.96 -14.72
C PRO A 115 -37.06 5.46 -13.28
N LEU A 116 -37.03 4.54 -12.31
CA LEU A 116 -36.94 4.80 -10.87
C LEU A 116 -35.87 3.89 -10.28
N PRO A 117 -34.58 4.29 -10.30
CA PRO A 117 -33.50 3.48 -9.76
C PRO A 117 -33.65 3.29 -8.26
N ASP A 118 -33.60 2.04 -7.81
CA ASP A 118 -33.65 1.72 -6.38
C ASP A 118 -32.25 1.87 -5.73
N VAL A 119 -32.18 1.71 -4.41
CA VAL A 119 -30.90 1.80 -3.69
C VAL A 119 -29.87 0.78 -4.19
N VAL A 120 -30.30 -0.36 -4.73
CA VAL A 120 -29.43 -1.40 -5.28
C VAL A 120 -28.85 -0.96 -6.63
N SER A 121 -29.65 -0.35 -7.50
CA SER A 121 -29.21 0.26 -8.76
C SER A 121 -28.12 1.30 -8.51
N TRP A 122 -28.40 2.26 -7.61
CA TRP A 122 -27.47 3.32 -7.23
C TRP A 122 -26.18 2.76 -6.61
N THR A 123 -26.30 1.86 -5.63
CA THR A 123 -25.14 1.26 -4.97
C THR A 123 -24.28 0.46 -5.94
N SER A 124 -24.89 -0.27 -6.89
CA SER A 124 -24.17 -1.03 -7.90
C SER A 124 -23.38 -0.11 -8.82
N MET A 125 -24.00 0.99 -9.30
CA MET A 125 -23.35 1.98 -10.15
C MET A 125 -22.17 2.65 -9.43
N ILE A 126 -22.38 3.14 -8.20
CA ILE A 126 -21.34 3.82 -7.40
C ILE A 126 -20.19 2.84 -7.08
N SER A 127 -20.50 1.62 -6.67
CA SER A 127 -19.49 0.58 -6.37
C SER A 127 -18.65 0.24 -7.60
N GLY A 128 -19.30 0.05 -8.75
CA GLY A 128 -18.62 -0.31 -9.99
C GLY A 128 -17.73 0.81 -10.51
N LEU A 129 -18.20 2.06 -10.49
CA LEU A 129 -17.38 3.22 -10.87
C LEU A 129 -16.13 3.33 -9.98
N ALA A 130 -16.29 3.21 -8.66
CA ALA A 130 -15.17 3.24 -7.72
C ALA A 130 -14.15 2.13 -8.00
N LYS A 131 -14.61 0.91 -8.29
CA LYS A 131 -13.73 -0.23 -8.64
C LYS A 131 -13.03 -0.07 -9.99
N CYS A 132 -13.62 0.67 -10.93
CA CYS A 132 -13.00 1.00 -12.22
C CYS A 132 -11.99 2.16 -12.13
N GLY A 133 -11.78 2.76 -10.94
CA GLY A 133 -10.91 3.92 -10.74
C GLY A 133 -11.57 5.27 -11.01
N CYS A 134 -12.84 5.28 -11.43
CA CYS A 134 -13.66 6.48 -11.64
C CYS A 134 -14.26 6.98 -10.31
N VAL A 135 -13.39 7.33 -9.37
CA VAL A 135 -13.78 7.65 -7.98
C VAL A 135 -14.55 8.97 -7.89
N GLU A 136 -14.19 9.96 -8.70
CA GLU A 136 -14.88 11.26 -8.74
C GLU A 136 -16.31 11.09 -9.28
N GLU A 137 -16.49 10.32 -10.35
CA GLU A 137 -17.80 10.02 -10.92
C GLU A 137 -18.67 9.23 -9.95
N ALA A 138 -18.08 8.33 -9.16
CA ALA A 138 -18.80 7.60 -8.12
C ALA A 138 -19.37 8.56 -7.05
N ILE A 139 -18.61 9.57 -6.64
CA ILE A 139 -19.08 10.61 -5.70
C ILE A 139 -20.18 11.47 -6.35
N LEU A 140 -20.01 11.88 -7.61
CA LEU A 140 -21.03 12.64 -8.34
C LEU A 140 -22.34 11.84 -8.46
N LYS A 141 -22.25 10.54 -8.73
CA LYS A 141 -23.42 9.66 -8.77
C LYS A 141 -24.10 9.53 -7.42
N PHE A 142 -23.34 9.46 -6.32
CA PHE A 142 -23.90 9.49 -4.98
C PHE A 142 -24.63 10.81 -4.68
N MET A 143 -24.06 11.96 -5.08
CA MET A 143 -24.71 13.27 -4.91
C MET A 143 -26.03 13.39 -5.68
N SER A 144 -26.20 12.64 -6.77
CA SER A 144 -27.43 12.60 -7.56
C SER A 144 -28.47 11.58 -7.07
N MET A 145 -28.21 10.84 -5.99
CA MET A 145 -29.17 9.88 -5.44
C MET A 145 -30.43 10.59 -4.95
N ASP A 146 -31.57 10.07 -5.36
CA ASP A 146 -32.91 10.50 -4.98
C ASP A 146 -33.58 9.57 -3.95
N VAL A 147 -32.88 8.51 -3.55
CA VAL A 147 -33.29 7.54 -2.54
C VAL A 147 -32.31 7.54 -1.37
N GLU A 148 -32.79 7.13 -0.18
CA GLU A 148 -31.92 7.04 0.99
C GLU A 148 -30.79 6.01 0.79
N PRO A 149 -29.51 6.40 0.97
CA PRO A 149 -28.39 5.47 0.85
C PRO A 149 -28.37 4.48 2.01
N ASN A 150 -28.02 3.23 1.71
CA ASN A 150 -27.82 2.20 2.73
C ASN A 150 -26.37 2.20 3.25
N TYR A 151 -26.08 1.36 4.25
CA TYR A 151 -24.73 1.24 4.82
C TYR A 151 -23.67 0.90 3.77
N ALA A 152 -23.98 0.04 2.79
CA ALA A 152 -23.02 -0.34 1.75
C ALA A 152 -22.68 0.85 0.86
N THR A 153 -23.68 1.65 0.45
CA THR A 153 -23.47 2.90 -0.30
C THR A 153 -22.55 3.84 0.47
N LEU A 154 -22.83 4.06 1.75
CA LEU A 154 -22.07 5.00 2.59
C LEU A 154 -20.62 4.53 2.81
N VAL A 155 -20.38 3.22 3.01
CA VAL A 155 -19.03 2.65 3.11
C VAL A 155 -18.21 2.92 1.84
N ILE A 156 -18.82 2.71 0.65
CA ILE A 156 -18.15 2.96 -0.64
C ILE A 156 -17.81 4.44 -0.78
N VAL A 157 -18.75 5.32 -0.46
CA VAL A 157 -18.56 6.78 -0.58
C VAL A 157 -17.52 7.28 0.41
N MET A 158 -17.51 6.79 1.65
CA MET A 158 -16.45 7.14 2.62
C MET A 158 -15.08 6.66 2.15
N SER A 159 -14.99 5.47 1.56
CA SER A 159 -13.74 4.96 0.98
C SER A 159 -13.28 5.81 -0.21
N ALA A 160 -14.21 6.25 -1.07
CA ALA A 160 -13.94 7.18 -2.17
C ALA A 160 -13.47 8.57 -1.68
N CYS A 161 -14.07 9.08 -0.60
CA CYS A 161 -13.63 10.32 0.03
C CYS A 161 -12.22 10.16 0.62
N SER A 162 -11.91 8.99 1.17
CA SER A 162 -10.61 8.64 1.75
C SER A 162 -9.49 8.63 0.71
N SER A 163 -9.74 8.03 -0.46
CA SER A 163 -8.76 7.97 -1.56
C SER A 163 -8.53 9.32 -2.23
N LEU A 164 -9.57 10.14 -2.39
CA LEU A 164 -9.45 11.48 -2.97
C LEU A 164 -9.01 12.56 -1.98
N GLY A 165 -8.97 12.25 -0.68
CA GLY A 165 -8.76 13.27 0.36
C GLY A 165 -9.88 14.33 0.41
N ALA A 166 -11.11 13.95 0.03
CA ALA A 166 -12.26 14.85 -0.08
C ALA A 166 -12.85 15.22 1.30
N PHE A 167 -12.05 15.91 2.12
CA PHE A 167 -12.29 16.08 3.55
C PHE A 167 -13.63 16.76 3.88
N LYS A 168 -13.97 17.85 3.18
CA LYS A 168 -15.23 18.58 3.43
C LYS A 168 -16.45 17.71 3.13
N PHE A 169 -16.40 16.99 2.01
CA PHE A 169 -17.50 16.14 1.58
C PHE A 169 -17.66 14.92 2.48
N GLY A 170 -16.56 14.21 2.79
CA GLY A 170 -16.62 13.07 3.72
C GLY A 170 -17.09 13.46 5.13
N LYS A 171 -16.77 14.68 5.61
CA LYS A 171 -17.36 15.22 6.85
C LYS A 171 -18.86 15.43 6.75
N ALA A 172 -19.36 15.94 5.62
CA ALA A 172 -20.80 16.09 5.40
C ALA A 172 -21.51 14.73 5.36
N VAL A 173 -20.93 13.73 4.70
CA VAL A 173 -21.44 12.35 4.67
C VAL A 173 -21.45 11.74 6.07
N HIS A 174 -20.37 11.87 6.84
CA HIS A 174 -20.37 11.39 8.23
C HIS A 174 -21.43 12.11 9.10
N GLY A 175 -21.61 13.42 8.91
CA GLY A 175 -22.69 14.18 9.56
C GLY A 175 -24.09 13.67 9.19
N TYR A 176 -24.31 13.30 7.93
CA TYR A 176 -25.53 12.63 7.47
C TYR A 176 -25.72 11.29 8.18
N CYS A 177 -24.67 10.46 8.27
CA CYS A 177 -24.72 9.18 8.97
C CYS A 177 -25.18 9.35 10.43
N LEU A 178 -24.62 10.32 11.16
CA LEU A 178 -24.95 10.56 12.57
C LEU A 178 -26.39 11.04 12.78
N ARG A 179 -27.00 11.70 11.80
CA ARG A 179 -28.38 12.24 11.90
C ARG A 179 -29.45 11.22 11.52
N ASN A 180 -29.16 10.38 10.51
CA ASN A 180 -30.18 9.55 9.88
C ASN A 180 -30.07 8.05 10.22
N LEU A 181 -28.88 7.56 10.61
CA LEU A 181 -28.71 6.16 10.94
C LEU A 181 -29.00 5.91 12.42
N ARG A 182 -29.99 5.05 12.68
CA ARG A 182 -30.41 4.69 14.05
C ARG A 182 -29.48 3.68 14.72
N ALA A 183 -28.84 2.82 13.94
CA ALA A 183 -27.97 1.75 14.44
C ALA A 183 -26.51 2.03 14.06
N ARG A 184 -25.60 1.68 14.97
CA ARG A 184 -24.16 1.68 14.66
C ARG A 184 -23.81 0.48 13.82
N ASN A 185 -22.90 0.68 12.87
CA ASN A 185 -22.43 -0.38 11.98
C ASN A 185 -20.90 -0.32 11.94
N ILE A 186 -20.25 -1.38 12.45
CA ILE A 186 -18.80 -1.44 12.58
C ILE A 186 -18.06 -1.28 11.24
N ILE A 187 -18.64 -1.75 10.13
CA ILE A 187 -18.05 -1.62 8.79
C ILE A 187 -18.07 -0.14 8.36
N LEU A 188 -19.17 0.57 8.62
CA LEU A 188 -19.26 2.00 8.34
C LEU A 188 -18.35 2.82 9.25
N ASP A 189 -18.35 2.54 10.56
CA ASP A 189 -17.47 3.24 11.51
C ASP A 189 -15.98 3.04 11.13
N ASN A 190 -15.60 1.83 10.70
CA ASN A 190 -14.27 1.53 10.17
C ASN A 190 -13.93 2.31 8.89
N ALA A 191 -14.88 2.47 7.96
CA ALA A 191 -14.69 3.27 6.75
C ALA A 191 -14.55 4.78 7.05
N VAL A 192 -15.32 5.29 8.02
CA VAL A 192 -15.21 6.69 8.47
C VAL A 192 -13.90 6.92 9.22
N LEU A 193 -13.46 5.97 10.03
CA LEU A 193 -12.20 5.99 10.75
C LEU A 193 -11.01 6.09 9.80
N ASP A 194 -10.97 5.19 8.81
CA ASP A 194 -9.97 5.22 7.73
C ASP A 194 -9.97 6.55 6.97
N PHE A 195 -11.14 7.09 6.63
CA PHE A 195 -11.27 8.40 5.99
C PHE A 195 -10.60 9.51 6.81
N TYR A 196 -10.85 9.59 8.11
CA TYR A 196 -10.23 10.62 8.95
C TYR A 196 -8.72 10.44 9.08
N LEU A 197 -8.25 9.20 9.19
CA LEU A 197 -6.82 8.89 9.24
C LEU A 197 -6.11 9.28 7.93
N ARG A 198 -6.68 8.97 6.76
CA ARG A 198 -6.10 9.35 5.46
C ARG A 198 -6.20 10.85 5.16
N CYS A 199 -7.27 11.51 5.59
CA CYS A 199 -7.39 12.97 5.47
C CYS A 199 -6.59 13.75 6.53
N GLY A 200 -6.04 13.07 7.54
CA GLY A 200 -5.14 13.65 8.53
C GLY A 200 -5.82 14.35 9.70
N SER A 201 -7.12 14.16 9.88
CA SER A 201 -7.81 14.61 11.08
C SER A 201 -7.72 13.54 12.18
N LEU A 202 -6.53 13.43 12.78
CA LEU A 202 -6.27 12.45 13.85
C LEU A 202 -7.16 12.65 15.08
N GLU A 203 -7.54 13.91 15.37
CA GLU A 203 -8.49 14.23 16.44
C GLU A 203 -9.87 13.62 16.18
N SER A 204 -10.42 13.80 14.97
CA SER A 204 -11.71 13.21 14.58
C SER A 204 -11.64 11.68 14.56
N ALA A 205 -10.53 11.12 14.07
CA ALA A 205 -10.31 9.68 14.08
C ALA A 205 -10.27 9.12 15.51
N ARG A 206 -9.54 9.78 16.42
CA ARG A 206 -9.45 9.39 17.83
C ARG A 206 -10.80 9.50 18.53
N TYR A 207 -11.51 10.61 18.32
CA TYR A 207 -12.85 10.80 18.88
C TYR A 207 -13.78 9.68 18.42
N LEU A 208 -13.83 9.37 17.12
CA LEU A 208 -14.65 8.28 16.61
C LEU A 208 -14.25 6.95 17.25
N PHE A 209 -12.95 6.61 17.22
CA PHE A 209 -12.44 5.34 17.72
C PHE A 209 -12.79 5.08 19.20
N VAL A 210 -12.65 6.09 20.06
CA VAL A 210 -13.00 5.98 21.49
C VAL A 210 -14.51 5.80 21.70
N ASN A 211 -15.33 6.39 20.83
CA ASN A 211 -16.79 6.31 20.92
C ASN A 211 -17.39 5.12 20.14
N MET A 212 -16.58 4.24 19.54
CA MET A 212 -17.06 3.02 18.89
C MET A 212 -17.53 2.03 19.96
N PRO A 213 -18.80 1.54 19.91
CA PRO A 213 -19.30 0.59 20.91
C PRO A 213 -18.57 -0.75 20.89
N LYS A 214 -18.11 -1.16 19.72
CA LYS A 214 -17.32 -2.38 19.50
C LYS A 214 -16.24 -2.07 18.47
N ARG A 215 -15.01 -2.43 18.79
CA ARG A 215 -13.85 -2.33 17.90
C ARG A 215 -13.44 -3.73 17.50
N ASP A 216 -13.18 -3.92 16.21
CA ASP A 216 -12.64 -5.17 15.69
C ASP A 216 -11.16 -5.01 15.35
N VAL A 217 -10.54 -6.09 14.89
CA VAL A 217 -9.14 -6.10 14.48
C VAL A 217 -8.87 -5.01 13.44
N TYR A 218 -9.82 -4.72 12.54
CA TYR A 218 -9.66 -3.69 11.52
C TYR A 218 -9.66 -2.28 12.13
N SER A 219 -10.55 -1.98 13.08
CA SER A 219 -10.58 -0.70 13.80
C SER A 219 -9.22 -0.42 14.44
N TRP A 220 -8.67 -1.40 15.16
CA TRP A 220 -7.38 -1.30 15.84
C TRP A 220 -6.21 -1.22 14.86
N THR A 221 -6.17 -2.08 13.84
CA THR A 221 -5.12 -2.07 12.81
C THR A 221 -5.05 -0.71 12.11
N SER A 222 -6.22 -0.14 11.79
CA SER A 222 -6.34 1.16 11.12
C SER A 222 -5.75 2.28 11.95
N VAL A 223 -6.09 2.38 13.25
CA VAL A 223 -5.52 3.44 14.10
C VAL A 223 -4.02 3.25 14.34
N VAL A 224 -3.55 2.02 14.59
CA VAL A 224 -2.11 1.76 14.76
C VAL A 224 -1.35 2.15 13.49
N GLY A 225 -1.81 1.71 12.32
CA GLY A 225 -1.20 2.04 11.04
C GLY A 225 -1.28 3.53 10.68
N GLY A 226 -2.45 4.14 10.88
CA GLY A 226 -2.68 5.55 10.54
C GLY A 226 -1.85 6.52 11.38
N TYR A 227 -1.63 6.21 12.66
CA TYR A 227 -0.71 6.99 13.52
C TYR A 227 0.76 6.74 13.13
N ALA A 228 1.16 5.48 12.90
CA ALA A 228 2.52 5.12 12.51
C ALA A 228 2.94 5.80 11.19
N GLN A 229 2.10 5.75 10.16
CA GLN A 229 2.37 6.35 8.85
C GLN A 229 2.52 7.88 8.89
N ARG A 230 1.95 8.54 9.91
CA ARG A 230 2.03 9.99 10.10
C ARG A 230 3.16 10.42 11.05
N GLY A 231 4.00 9.48 11.49
CA GLY A 231 5.12 9.73 12.39
C GLY A 231 4.74 9.84 13.87
N PHE A 232 3.48 9.62 14.24
CA PHE A 232 3.03 9.54 15.64
C PHE A 232 3.29 8.12 16.17
N CYS A 233 4.55 7.70 16.11
CA CYS A 233 4.96 6.33 16.36
C CYS A 233 4.79 5.94 17.84
N GLU A 234 5.02 6.85 18.79
CA GLU A 234 4.81 6.57 20.22
C GLU A 234 3.33 6.30 20.52
N GLU A 235 2.41 7.05 19.93
CA GLU A 235 0.97 6.83 20.04
C GLU A 235 0.53 5.52 19.38
N ALA A 236 1.06 5.20 18.20
CA ALA A 236 0.77 3.94 17.52
C ALA A 236 1.14 2.73 18.38
N VAL A 237 2.28 2.81 19.06
CA VAL A 237 2.76 1.82 20.02
C VAL A 237 1.83 1.71 21.23
N ARG A 238 1.44 2.85 21.83
CA ARG A 238 0.53 2.84 22.98
C ARG A 238 -0.82 2.22 22.61
N LEU A 239 -1.33 2.51 21.41
CA LEU A 239 -2.57 1.91 20.90
C LEU A 239 -2.42 0.39 20.71
N PHE A 240 -1.27 -0.09 20.22
CA PHE A 240 -1.00 -1.52 20.12
C PHE A 240 -0.97 -2.18 21.51
N GLN A 241 -0.31 -1.57 22.50
CA GLN A 241 -0.31 -2.07 23.87
C GLN A 241 -1.71 -2.12 24.46
N GLN A 242 -2.54 -1.09 24.23
CA GLN A 242 -3.94 -1.06 24.64
C GLN A 242 -4.77 -2.18 23.98
N MET A 243 -4.53 -2.45 22.69
CA MET A 243 -5.18 -3.57 21.99
C MET A 243 -4.89 -4.91 22.66
N VAL A 244 -3.60 -5.16 22.95
CA VAL A 244 -3.14 -6.42 23.58
C VAL A 244 -3.64 -6.55 25.02
N GLN A 245 -3.56 -5.48 25.82
CA GLN A 245 -3.97 -5.50 27.24
C GLN A 245 -5.50 -5.52 27.39
N GLY A 246 -6.22 -4.82 26.53
CA GLY A 246 -7.68 -4.73 26.58
C GLY A 246 -8.36 -6.01 26.09
N GLY A 247 -7.71 -6.80 25.22
CA GLY A 247 -8.23 -8.09 24.75
C GLY A 247 -9.51 -8.00 23.90
N GLU A 248 -9.90 -6.80 23.45
CA GLU A 248 -11.10 -6.61 22.61
C GLU A 248 -10.96 -7.24 21.23
N ALA A 249 -9.74 -7.25 20.71
CA ALA A 249 -9.39 -7.80 19.42
C ALA A 249 -7.93 -8.23 19.43
N GLU A 250 -7.62 -9.29 18.70
CA GLU A 250 -6.26 -9.80 18.60
C GLU A 250 -5.50 -9.18 17.42
N PRO A 251 -4.25 -8.71 17.62
CA PRO A 251 -3.42 -8.21 16.53
C PRO A 251 -3.24 -9.23 15.40
N ASN A 252 -3.45 -8.79 14.17
CA ASN A 252 -3.12 -9.56 12.96
C ASN A 252 -1.74 -9.17 12.40
N GLU A 253 -1.30 -9.85 11.34
CA GLU A 253 -0.03 -9.56 10.65
C GLU A 253 0.14 -8.08 10.28
N ALA A 254 -0.91 -7.44 9.75
CA ALA A 254 -0.87 -6.02 9.38
C ALA A 254 -0.64 -5.11 10.60
N THR A 255 -1.23 -5.44 11.75
CA THR A 255 -0.98 -4.74 13.01
C THR A 255 0.48 -4.86 13.43
N ILE A 256 1.05 -6.06 13.35
CA ILE A 256 2.46 -6.34 13.69
C ILE A 256 3.41 -5.56 12.78
N VAL A 257 3.15 -5.54 11.48
CA VAL A 257 3.94 -4.77 10.51
C VAL A 257 3.89 -3.27 10.84
N ASN A 258 2.69 -2.74 11.11
CA ASN A 258 2.51 -1.32 11.43
C ASN A 258 3.23 -0.91 12.72
N VAL A 259 3.11 -1.70 13.80
CA VAL A 259 3.79 -1.38 15.06
C VAL A 259 5.30 -1.59 14.95
N SER A 260 5.79 -2.59 14.23
CA SER A 260 7.22 -2.80 13.99
C SER A 260 7.83 -1.62 13.23
N SER A 261 7.12 -1.10 12.22
CA SER A 261 7.52 0.11 11.49
C SER A 261 7.56 1.34 12.40
N ALA A 262 6.59 1.48 13.32
CA ALA A 262 6.60 2.53 14.33
C ALA A 262 7.82 2.41 15.24
N CYS A 263 8.11 1.22 15.79
CA CYS A 263 9.30 0.97 16.62
C CYS A 263 10.60 1.31 15.88
N SER A 264 10.70 0.89 14.61
CA SER A 264 11.84 1.16 13.73
C SER A 264 12.09 2.66 13.57
N SER A 265 11.03 3.47 13.54
CA SER A 265 11.10 4.91 13.25
C SER A 265 11.55 5.73 14.46
N ILE A 266 11.29 5.24 15.68
CA ILE A 266 11.70 5.89 16.94
C ILE A 266 12.90 5.22 17.61
N GLY A 267 13.42 4.13 17.05
CA GLY A 267 14.52 3.36 17.63
C GLY A 267 14.17 2.67 18.95
N ALA A 268 12.90 2.28 19.15
CA ALA A 268 12.43 1.67 20.40
C ALA A 268 12.71 0.16 20.41
N LEU A 269 13.96 -0.23 20.72
CA LEU A 269 14.42 -1.61 20.68
C LEU A 269 13.68 -2.51 21.69
N SER A 270 13.53 -2.05 22.93
CA SER A 270 12.86 -2.75 24.04
C SER A 270 11.44 -3.16 23.66
N LEU A 271 10.72 -2.23 23.06
CA LEU A 271 9.38 -2.45 22.58
C LEU A 271 9.36 -3.36 21.34
N GLY A 272 10.28 -3.18 20.40
CA GLY A 272 10.41 -4.07 19.26
C GLY A 272 10.66 -5.52 19.68
N GLN A 273 11.47 -5.73 20.73
CA GLN A 273 11.67 -7.04 21.36
C GLN A 273 10.39 -7.57 22.01
N TRP A 274 9.63 -6.70 22.67
CA TRP A 274 8.32 -7.08 23.22
C TRP A 274 7.33 -7.50 22.12
N VAL A 275 7.25 -6.76 21.01
CA VAL A 275 6.45 -7.12 19.83
C VAL A 275 6.89 -8.48 19.28
N HIS A 276 8.20 -8.69 19.11
CA HIS A 276 8.71 -9.96 18.60
C HIS A 276 8.37 -11.13 19.54
N ASN A 277 8.56 -10.97 20.86
CA ASN A 277 8.17 -11.99 21.84
C ASN A 277 6.67 -12.27 21.80
N TYR A 278 5.83 -11.24 21.68
CA TYR A 278 4.39 -11.40 21.52
C TYR A 278 4.06 -12.25 20.29
N VAL A 279 4.68 -11.97 19.14
CA VAL A 279 4.52 -12.79 17.92
C VAL A 279 4.97 -14.24 18.15
N SER A 280 6.08 -14.46 18.85
CA SER A 280 6.55 -15.82 19.17
C SER A 280 5.57 -16.61 20.05
N THR A 281 4.73 -15.95 20.85
CA THR A 281 3.69 -16.60 21.66
C THR A 281 2.41 -16.92 20.87
N ARG A 282 2.35 -16.56 19.57
CA ARG A 282 1.15 -16.60 18.72
C ARG A 282 1.33 -17.56 17.55
N PRO A 283 0.84 -18.81 17.63
CA PRO A 283 1.00 -19.80 16.55
C PRO A 283 0.34 -19.40 15.23
N ASP A 284 -0.66 -18.53 15.27
CA ASP A 284 -1.37 -17.99 14.11
C ASP A 284 -0.56 -16.90 13.37
N LEU A 285 0.46 -16.33 14.00
CA LEU A 285 1.32 -15.31 13.42
C LEU A 285 2.67 -15.93 13.04
N MET A 286 2.79 -16.32 11.77
CA MET A 286 4.06 -16.83 11.26
C MET A 286 5.10 -15.72 11.15
N VAL A 287 6.29 -15.93 11.71
CA VAL A 287 7.47 -15.06 11.50
C VAL A 287 8.05 -15.32 10.11
N ASN A 288 7.28 -14.99 9.07
CA ASN A 288 7.65 -15.17 7.68
C ASN A 288 7.01 -14.04 6.83
N GLY A 289 7.41 -13.92 5.56
CA GLY A 289 6.91 -12.90 4.64
C GLY A 289 6.96 -11.49 5.25
N ASN A 290 5.83 -10.79 5.26
CA ASN A 290 5.73 -9.41 5.71
C ASN A 290 6.10 -9.22 7.19
N VAL A 291 5.71 -10.14 8.07
CA VAL A 291 6.01 -10.04 9.51
C VAL A 291 7.51 -10.22 9.76
N GLY A 292 8.12 -11.24 9.16
CA GLY A 292 9.56 -11.47 9.24
C GLY A 292 10.36 -10.28 8.72
N ASN A 293 9.98 -9.76 7.55
CA ASN A 293 10.62 -8.58 6.95
C ASN A 293 10.50 -7.32 7.81
N ALA A 294 9.33 -7.09 8.41
CA ALA A 294 9.11 -5.97 9.31
C ALA A 294 9.97 -6.06 10.58
N LEU A 295 10.11 -7.25 11.16
CA LEU A 295 10.95 -7.48 12.34
C LEU A 295 12.45 -7.33 12.01
N ILE A 296 12.92 -7.83 10.87
CA ILE A 296 14.31 -7.62 10.41
C ILE A 296 14.60 -6.12 10.27
N ASN A 297 13.74 -5.38 9.56
CA ASN A 297 13.89 -3.94 9.38
C ASN A 297 13.87 -3.18 10.71
N MET A 298 13.02 -3.63 11.65
CA MET A 298 12.93 -3.04 12.99
C MET A 298 14.23 -3.22 13.76
N TYR A 299 14.76 -4.44 13.85
CA TYR A 299 16.02 -4.69 14.55
C TYR A 299 17.21 -3.96 13.91
N VAL A 300 17.27 -3.96 12.57
CA VAL A 300 18.27 -3.21 11.81
C VAL A 300 18.26 -1.72 12.16
N LYS A 301 17.07 -1.09 12.16
CA LYS A 301 16.93 0.35 12.42
C LYS A 301 17.10 0.72 13.89
N CYS A 302 16.85 -0.23 14.80
CA CYS A 302 17.15 -0.09 16.22
C CYS A 302 18.61 -0.40 16.58
N GLY A 303 19.44 -0.81 15.60
CA GLY A 303 20.87 -1.09 15.79
C GLY A 303 21.22 -2.50 16.28
N ASP A 304 20.24 -3.37 16.55
CA ASP A 304 20.48 -4.77 16.97
C ASP A 304 20.57 -5.69 15.76
N VAL A 305 21.67 -5.56 15.01
CA VAL A 305 21.93 -6.36 13.80
C VAL A 305 22.01 -7.86 14.12
N GLY A 306 22.45 -8.22 15.33
CA GLY A 306 22.54 -9.62 15.77
C GLY A 306 21.17 -10.30 15.79
N LYS A 307 20.16 -9.66 16.41
CA LYS A 307 18.79 -10.16 16.38
C LYS A 307 18.18 -10.11 14.97
N ALA A 308 18.49 -9.10 14.17
CA ALA A 308 18.05 -9.05 12.78
C ALA A 308 18.53 -10.29 11.98
N ILE A 309 19.80 -10.67 12.12
CA ILE A 309 20.37 -11.88 11.50
C ILE A 309 19.70 -13.15 12.03
N SER A 310 19.41 -13.20 13.34
CA SER A 310 18.71 -14.35 13.95
C SER A 310 17.32 -14.55 13.35
N VAL A 311 16.53 -13.46 13.23
CA VAL A 311 15.21 -13.50 12.58
C VAL A 311 15.34 -13.91 11.12
N PHE A 312 16.27 -13.30 10.39
CA PHE A 312 16.52 -13.64 8.98
C PHE A 312 16.84 -15.12 8.79
N LYS A 313 17.75 -15.69 9.60
CA LYS A 313 18.11 -17.11 9.52
C LYS A 313 16.89 -18.00 9.79
N GLY A 314 16.05 -17.62 10.74
CA GLY A 314 14.84 -18.36 11.13
C GLY A 314 13.67 -18.32 10.14
N LEU A 315 13.70 -17.48 9.09
CA LEU A 315 12.63 -17.46 8.08
C LEU A 315 12.63 -18.75 7.25
N ASP A 316 11.46 -19.40 7.09
CA ASP A 316 11.34 -20.57 6.20
C ASP A 316 11.50 -20.20 4.72
N CYS A 317 11.02 -19.01 4.34
CA CYS A 317 11.09 -18.50 2.97
C CYS A 317 11.70 -17.11 2.98
N LYS A 318 12.86 -16.97 2.36
CA LYS A 318 13.57 -15.69 2.24
C LYS A 318 13.30 -15.11 0.86
N ASP A 319 12.44 -14.09 0.80
CA ASP A 319 12.14 -13.36 -0.42
C ASP A 319 13.15 -12.23 -0.69
N ILE A 320 13.02 -11.56 -1.82
CA ILE A 320 13.90 -10.45 -2.20
C ILE A 320 13.89 -9.30 -1.18
N ILE A 321 12.76 -9.08 -0.50
CA ILE A 321 12.63 -8.05 0.54
C ILE A 321 13.46 -8.43 1.77
N SER A 322 13.42 -9.70 2.21
CA SER A 322 14.22 -10.18 3.35
C SER A 322 15.73 -9.99 3.11
N TRP A 323 16.20 -10.36 1.91
CA TRP A 323 17.61 -10.24 1.50
C TRP A 323 18.05 -8.78 1.36
N SER A 324 17.29 -7.97 0.63
CA SER A 324 17.62 -6.55 0.43
C SER A 324 17.58 -5.75 1.74
N THR A 325 16.66 -6.07 2.64
CA THR A 325 16.54 -5.44 3.97
C THR A 325 17.75 -5.76 4.84
N ILE A 326 18.18 -7.02 4.93
CA ILE A 326 19.33 -7.39 5.77
C ILE A 326 20.65 -6.85 5.17
N ILE A 327 20.81 -6.88 3.85
CA ILE A 327 21.99 -6.32 3.16
C ILE A 327 22.11 -4.81 3.40
N SER A 328 21.03 -4.06 3.15
CA SER A 328 21.00 -2.62 3.38
C SER A 328 21.20 -2.28 4.87
N GLY A 329 20.58 -3.07 5.74
CA GLY A 329 20.68 -2.88 7.18
C GLY A 329 22.07 -3.08 7.74
N MET A 330 22.79 -4.09 7.28
CA MET A 330 24.19 -4.30 7.67
C MET A 330 25.11 -3.21 7.11
N ALA A 331 24.86 -2.72 5.89
CA ALA A 331 25.60 -1.61 5.30
C ALA A 331 25.47 -0.32 6.14
N MET A 332 24.24 -0.01 6.60
CA MET A 332 23.96 1.16 7.44
C MET A 332 24.63 1.07 8.82
N ASN A 333 24.76 -0.13 9.38
CA ASN A 333 25.36 -0.36 10.70
C ASN A 333 26.88 -0.64 10.65
N GLY A 334 27.55 -0.32 9.54
CA GLY A 334 29.02 -0.42 9.43
C GLY A 334 29.58 -1.83 9.18
N ASN A 335 28.73 -2.83 8.95
CA ASN A 335 29.14 -4.22 8.72
C ASN A 335 29.40 -4.54 7.23
N GLY A 336 30.06 -3.62 6.52
CA GLY A 336 30.18 -3.67 5.05
C GLY A 336 30.89 -4.92 4.49
N MET A 337 31.82 -5.53 5.23
CA MET A 337 32.48 -6.76 4.78
C MET A 337 31.54 -7.98 4.76
N HIS A 338 30.61 -8.07 5.73
CA HIS A 338 29.64 -9.17 5.80
C HIS A 338 28.53 -9.02 4.74
N VAL A 339 28.30 -7.81 4.23
CA VAL A 339 27.31 -7.54 3.17
C VAL A 339 27.67 -8.31 1.89
N LEU A 340 28.95 -8.38 1.54
CA LEU A 340 29.42 -9.13 0.36
C LEU A 340 29.14 -10.63 0.49
N GLN A 341 29.31 -11.19 1.70
CA GLN A 341 29.03 -12.59 1.98
C GLN A 341 27.53 -12.89 1.88
N LEU A 342 26.67 -12.00 2.39
CA LEU A 342 25.22 -12.15 2.24
C LEU A 342 24.78 -12.03 0.78
N PHE A 343 25.39 -11.15 -0.01
CA PHE A 343 25.08 -11.06 -1.43
C PHE A 343 25.45 -12.34 -2.18
N SER A 344 26.65 -12.89 -1.93
CA SER A 344 27.03 -14.19 -2.51
C SER A 344 26.07 -15.29 -2.10
N LEU A 345 25.62 -15.31 -0.84
CA LEU A 345 24.64 -16.29 -0.35
C LEU A 345 23.27 -16.11 -1.03
N MET A 346 22.81 -14.88 -1.23
CA MET A 346 21.57 -14.57 -1.98
C MET A 346 21.61 -15.17 -3.38
N LEU A 347 22.74 -15.04 -4.07
CA LEU A 347 22.94 -15.61 -5.42
C LEU A 347 22.93 -17.14 -5.40
N VAL A 348 23.55 -17.77 -4.40
CA VAL A 348 23.52 -19.25 -4.23
C VAL A 348 22.09 -19.74 -3.99
N HIS A 349 21.26 -18.98 -3.29
CA HIS A 349 19.84 -19.27 -3.10
C HIS A 349 18.98 -19.01 -4.35
N GLY A 350 19.57 -18.52 -5.45
CA GLY A 350 18.87 -18.26 -6.71
C GLY A 350 17.91 -17.07 -6.65
N ILE A 351 18.05 -16.18 -5.66
CA ILE A 351 17.21 -14.99 -5.55
C ILE A 351 17.87 -13.86 -6.36
N PRO A 352 17.22 -13.32 -7.40
CA PRO A 352 17.80 -12.25 -8.20
C PRO A 352 17.85 -10.95 -7.39
N PRO A 353 18.95 -10.19 -7.43
CA PRO A 353 19.03 -8.87 -6.79
C PRO A 353 18.17 -7.83 -7.51
N ASP A 354 17.66 -6.87 -6.74
CA ASP A 354 16.94 -5.68 -7.23
C ASP A 354 17.75 -4.39 -7.00
N ASP A 355 17.13 -3.25 -7.32
CA ASP A 355 17.75 -1.94 -7.11
C ASP A 355 18.04 -1.66 -5.63
N VAL A 356 17.19 -2.12 -4.71
CA VAL A 356 17.42 -1.95 -3.27
C VAL A 356 18.63 -2.74 -2.80
N THR A 357 18.82 -3.96 -3.33
CA THR A 357 19.98 -4.81 -3.03
C THR A 357 21.28 -4.13 -3.47
N PHE A 358 21.33 -3.61 -4.70
CA PHE A 358 22.50 -2.88 -5.20
C PHE A 358 22.76 -1.57 -4.46
N LEU A 359 21.71 -0.85 -4.05
CA LEU A 359 21.86 0.32 -3.21
C LEU A 359 22.55 -0.04 -1.87
N GLY A 360 22.15 -1.15 -1.23
CA GLY A 360 22.79 -1.65 -0.02
C GLY A 360 24.25 -2.03 -0.23
N LEU A 361 24.59 -2.72 -1.32
CA LEU A 361 25.97 -3.05 -1.70
C LEU A 361 26.83 -1.79 -1.89
N LEU A 362 26.34 -0.82 -2.67
CA LEU A 362 27.07 0.42 -2.95
C LEU A 362 27.23 1.27 -1.68
N SER A 363 26.23 1.32 -0.81
CA SER A 363 26.34 1.98 0.48
C SER A 363 27.38 1.32 1.38
N ALA A 364 27.47 -0.01 1.38
CA ALA A 364 28.50 -0.75 2.11
C ALA A 364 29.90 -0.39 1.59
N CYS A 365 30.09 -0.43 0.26
CA CYS A 365 31.35 -0.04 -0.37
C CYS A 365 31.74 1.41 -0.07
N SER A 366 30.77 2.34 -0.06
CA SER A 366 31.02 3.74 0.32
C SER A 366 31.51 3.87 1.76
N HIS A 367 30.84 3.18 2.71
CA HIS A 367 31.20 3.25 4.12
C HIS A 367 32.54 2.58 4.45
N THR A 368 32.94 1.55 3.70
CA THR A 368 34.22 0.86 3.89
C THR A 368 35.35 1.36 2.99
N GLY A 369 35.08 2.30 2.08
CA GLY A 369 36.07 2.83 1.13
C GLY A 369 36.50 1.85 0.03
N LEU A 370 35.68 0.85 -0.31
CA LEU A 370 36.00 -0.15 -1.34
C LEU A 370 35.59 0.34 -2.74
N VAL A 371 36.31 1.33 -3.27
CA VAL A 371 35.98 2.01 -4.54
C VAL A 371 35.87 1.04 -5.73
N ASP A 372 36.89 0.19 -5.93
CA ASP A 372 36.94 -0.75 -7.06
C ASP A 372 35.79 -1.75 -7.02
N GLN A 373 35.49 -2.29 -5.84
CA GLN A 373 34.41 -3.25 -5.65
C GLN A 373 33.04 -2.59 -5.90
N GLY A 374 32.86 -1.34 -5.47
CA GLY A 374 31.64 -0.57 -5.73
C GLY A 374 31.40 -0.35 -7.23
N LEU A 375 32.46 -0.06 -7.99
CA LEU A 375 32.36 0.07 -9.45
C LEU A 375 32.03 -1.25 -10.14
N ILE A 376 32.60 -2.37 -9.67
CA ILE A 376 32.25 -3.70 -10.17
C ILE A 376 30.75 -3.97 -9.97
N PHE A 377 30.21 -3.68 -8.78
CA PHE A 377 28.77 -3.87 -8.53
C PHE A 377 27.89 -2.93 -9.36
N PHE A 378 28.29 -1.67 -9.52
CA PHE A 378 27.53 -0.73 -10.34
C PHE A 378 27.47 -1.14 -11.81
N ASN A 379 28.58 -1.64 -12.36
CA ASN A 379 28.60 -2.15 -13.73
C ASN A 379 27.80 -3.46 -13.84
N ALA A 380 27.94 -4.37 -12.88
CA ALA A 380 27.15 -5.60 -12.86
C ALA A 380 25.63 -5.32 -12.81
N MET A 381 25.20 -4.34 -12.02
CA MET A 381 23.79 -3.89 -11.94
C MET A 381 23.23 -3.56 -13.33
N LYS A 382 24.00 -2.82 -14.14
CA LYS A 382 23.59 -2.38 -15.49
C LYS A 382 23.73 -3.49 -16.53
N ASP A 383 24.88 -4.15 -16.56
CA ASP A 383 25.30 -4.96 -17.70
C ASP A 383 24.84 -6.41 -17.56
N VAL A 384 24.86 -6.94 -16.34
CA VAL A 384 24.48 -8.33 -16.02
C VAL A 384 23.01 -8.40 -15.62
N TYR A 385 22.57 -7.59 -14.66
CA TYR A 385 21.22 -7.67 -14.10
C TYR A 385 20.20 -6.77 -14.81
N ARG A 386 20.64 -5.90 -15.72
CA ARG A 386 19.79 -4.98 -16.50
C ARG A 386 18.91 -4.07 -15.63
N ILE A 387 19.38 -3.74 -14.43
CA ILE A 387 18.68 -2.84 -13.51
C ILE A 387 19.10 -1.41 -13.82
N VAL A 388 18.12 -0.54 -14.07
CA VAL A 388 18.37 0.86 -14.40
C VAL A 388 18.80 1.62 -13.15
N PRO A 389 20.00 2.23 -13.13
CA PRO A 389 20.46 3.00 -11.97
C PRO A 389 19.59 4.22 -11.71
N LYS A 390 19.07 4.33 -10.49
CA LYS A 390 18.40 5.52 -9.95
C LYS A 390 19.40 6.49 -9.31
N THR A 391 19.00 7.75 -9.11
CA THR A 391 19.83 8.82 -8.52
C THR A 391 20.55 8.44 -7.23
N GLN A 392 19.92 7.61 -6.39
CA GLN A 392 20.49 7.13 -5.13
C GLN A 392 21.76 6.28 -5.34
N HIS A 393 21.82 5.46 -6.39
CA HIS A 393 23.00 4.65 -6.72
C HIS A 393 24.18 5.55 -7.13
N TYR A 394 23.90 6.59 -7.92
CA TYR A 394 24.90 7.59 -8.30
C TYR A 394 25.40 8.37 -7.08
N ALA A 395 24.50 8.72 -6.15
CA ALA A 395 24.87 9.39 -4.91
C ALA A 395 25.82 8.51 -4.07
N CYS A 396 25.59 7.18 -4.00
CA CYS A 396 26.51 6.26 -3.32
C CYS A 396 27.89 6.21 -3.98
N LEU A 397 27.97 6.22 -5.32
CA LEU A 397 29.26 6.26 -6.02
C LEU A 397 30.01 7.58 -5.77
N VAL A 398 29.32 8.71 -5.81
CA VAL A 398 29.92 10.02 -5.50
C VAL A 398 30.38 10.09 -4.05
N ASP A 399 29.58 9.58 -3.10
CA ASP A 399 29.98 9.47 -1.69
C ASP A 399 31.22 8.58 -1.53
N MET A 400 31.28 7.47 -2.27
CA MET A 400 32.41 6.52 -2.25
C MET A 400 33.70 7.14 -2.78
N TYR A 401 33.69 7.76 -3.97
CA TYR A 401 34.83 8.52 -4.50
C TYR A 401 35.24 9.65 -3.56
N GLY A 402 34.23 10.39 -3.07
CA GLY A 402 34.43 11.51 -2.18
C GLY A 402 35.10 11.12 -0.88
N ARG A 403 34.68 10.03 -0.22
CA ARG A 403 35.32 9.52 1.00
C ARG A 403 36.74 9.04 0.76
N ALA A 404 37.00 8.44 -0.40
CA ALA A 404 38.34 8.00 -0.80
C ALA A 404 39.30 9.17 -1.18
N GLY A 405 38.79 10.40 -1.28
CA GLY A 405 39.59 11.59 -1.61
C GLY A 405 39.69 11.92 -3.09
N PHE A 406 39.05 11.11 -3.95
CA PHE A 406 39.01 11.29 -5.41
C PHE A 406 37.95 12.32 -5.81
N LEU A 407 38.14 13.58 -5.37
CA LEU A 407 37.15 14.65 -5.51
C LEU A 407 36.93 15.08 -6.97
N GLU A 408 37.99 15.15 -7.77
CA GLU A 408 37.91 15.56 -9.18
C GLU A 408 37.25 14.46 -10.01
N GLU A 409 37.55 13.20 -9.72
CA GLU A 409 36.88 12.03 -10.31
C GLU A 409 35.40 11.99 -9.93
N ALA A 410 35.05 12.31 -8.68
CA ALA A 410 33.67 12.44 -8.25
C ALA A 410 32.92 13.55 -9.02
N GLU A 411 33.55 14.72 -9.22
CA GLU A 411 32.98 15.81 -10.02
C GLU A 411 32.85 15.42 -11.51
N GLY A 412 33.86 14.73 -12.05
CA GLY A 412 33.83 14.18 -13.41
C GLY A 412 32.69 13.20 -13.61
N PHE A 413 32.52 12.27 -12.68
CA PHE A 413 31.46 11.26 -12.70
C PHE A 413 30.06 11.90 -12.71
N ILE A 414 29.84 12.99 -11.95
CA ILE A 414 28.56 13.73 -11.97
C ILE A 414 28.24 14.27 -13.37
N LYS A 415 29.25 14.71 -14.13
CA LYS A 415 29.07 15.24 -15.49
C LYS A 415 28.72 14.16 -16.51
N GLU A 416 29.14 12.91 -16.27
CA GLU A 416 28.85 11.76 -17.12
C GLU A 416 27.49 11.12 -16.84
N MET A 417 26.80 11.52 -15.77
CA MET A 417 25.49 10.99 -15.43
C MET A 417 24.46 11.23 -16.55
N PRO A 418 23.60 10.24 -16.86
CA PRO A 418 22.59 10.38 -17.91
C PRO A 418 21.44 11.32 -17.51
N THR A 419 21.36 11.70 -16.23
CA THR A 419 20.34 12.59 -15.68
C THR A 419 20.99 13.68 -14.85
N LYS A 420 20.32 14.83 -14.76
CA LYS A 420 20.81 15.96 -13.98
C LYS A 420 20.87 15.59 -12.49
N ALA A 421 22.04 15.76 -11.89
CA ALA A 421 22.26 15.50 -10.47
C ALA A 421 21.29 16.31 -9.58
N ASP A 422 20.72 15.62 -8.60
CA ASP A 422 19.84 16.20 -7.58
C ASP A 422 20.63 16.57 -6.32
N GLY A 423 19.91 17.08 -5.31
CA GLY A 423 20.54 17.50 -4.07
C GLY A 423 21.16 16.37 -3.22
N SER A 424 20.87 15.09 -3.50
CA SER A 424 21.52 13.97 -2.81
C SER A 424 22.94 13.74 -3.32
N VAL A 425 23.12 13.75 -4.64
CA VAL A 425 24.42 13.59 -5.31
C VAL A 425 25.33 14.77 -4.99
N TRP A 426 24.82 16.00 -5.14
CA TRP A 426 25.58 17.20 -4.77
C TRP A 426 25.87 17.26 -3.27
N GLY A 427 24.96 16.76 -2.43
CA GLY A 427 25.18 16.67 -0.99
C GLY A 427 26.33 15.73 -0.62
N ALA A 428 26.45 14.59 -1.31
CA ALA A 428 27.56 13.65 -1.13
C ALA A 428 28.91 14.30 -1.49
N LEU A 429 29.01 14.96 -2.66
CA LEU A 429 30.25 15.65 -3.05
C LEU A 429 30.58 16.81 -2.10
N LEU A 430 29.58 17.59 -1.68
CA LEU A 430 29.77 18.68 -0.73
C LEU A 430 30.30 18.17 0.63
N ASN A 431 29.81 17.01 1.09
CA ASN A 431 30.30 16.36 2.29
C ASN A 431 31.76 15.92 2.13
N ALA A 432 32.13 15.36 0.97
CA ALA A 432 33.49 14.99 0.68
C ALA A 432 34.45 16.19 0.63
N CYS A 433 34.06 17.31 0.00
CA CYS A 433 34.85 18.54 0.00
C CYS A 433 35.10 19.05 1.43
N LYS A 434 34.11 18.93 2.32
CA LYS A 434 34.25 19.27 3.74
C LYS A 434 35.25 18.33 4.44
N ILE A 435 35.14 17.02 4.24
CA ILE A 435 36.01 16.02 4.88
C ILE A 435 37.48 16.25 4.49
N HIS A 436 37.74 16.57 3.22
CA HIS A 436 39.09 16.75 2.67
C HIS A 436 39.57 18.21 2.60
N GLY A 437 38.80 19.16 3.14
CA GLY A 437 39.18 20.58 3.20
C GLY A 437 39.32 21.29 1.84
N ASN A 438 38.65 20.82 0.78
CA ASN A 438 38.73 21.45 -0.55
C ASN A 438 37.70 22.59 -0.69
N GLU A 439 38.03 23.76 -0.14
CA GLU A 439 37.16 24.95 -0.13
C GLU A 439 36.79 25.44 -1.55
N LYS A 440 37.74 25.37 -2.49
CA LYS A 440 37.53 25.83 -3.86
C LYS A 440 36.44 25.00 -4.57
N MET A 441 36.48 23.68 -4.43
CA MET A 441 35.44 22.81 -4.98
C MET A 441 34.13 22.96 -4.21
N PHE A 442 34.18 23.11 -2.88
CA PHE A 442 33.00 23.33 -2.04
C PHE A 442 32.16 24.53 -2.52
N GLU A 443 32.81 25.67 -2.79
CA GLU A 443 32.15 26.88 -3.28
C GLU A 443 31.54 26.72 -4.68
N ARG A 444 32.20 25.96 -5.58
CA ARG A 444 31.64 25.63 -6.91
C ARG A 444 30.39 24.75 -6.80
N VAL A 445 30.49 23.65 -6.04
CA VAL A 445 29.40 22.67 -5.86
C VAL A 445 28.18 23.28 -5.19
N ARG A 446 28.37 24.22 -4.27
CA ARG A 446 27.28 24.95 -3.61
C ARG A 446 26.34 25.61 -4.61
N ASP A 447 26.87 26.32 -5.60
CA ASP A 447 26.05 27.11 -6.51
C ASP A 447 25.17 26.21 -7.37
N ASP A 448 25.67 25.04 -7.76
CA ASP A 448 24.92 24.02 -8.48
C ASP A 448 23.89 23.32 -7.58
N LEU A 449 24.23 23.07 -6.31
CA LEU A 449 23.32 22.52 -5.31
C LEU A 449 22.14 23.47 -5.04
N LEU A 450 22.38 24.78 -4.92
CA LEU A 450 21.34 25.78 -4.71
C LEU A 450 20.37 25.93 -5.89
N LYS A 451 20.81 25.55 -7.10
CA LYS A 451 20.01 25.50 -8.34
C LYS A 451 19.34 24.14 -8.56
N SER A 452 19.76 23.10 -7.84
CA SER A 452 19.23 21.75 -7.97
C SER A 452 17.85 21.60 -7.31
N ARG A 453 17.03 20.69 -7.85
CA ARG A 453 15.77 20.28 -7.22
C ARG A 453 16.03 19.14 -6.23
N GLY A 454 15.19 19.03 -5.20
CA GLY A 454 15.26 17.89 -4.26
C GLY A 454 16.38 17.97 -3.22
N VAL A 455 16.86 19.17 -2.87
CA VAL A 455 17.85 19.34 -1.79
C VAL A 455 17.24 18.94 -0.45
N SER A 456 17.85 17.95 0.20
CA SER A 456 17.38 17.46 1.50
C SER A 456 17.64 18.49 2.60
N THR A 457 16.82 18.47 3.65
CA THR A 457 17.03 19.27 4.87
C THR A 457 18.42 19.00 5.47
N GLY A 458 18.90 17.75 5.40
CA GLY A 458 20.22 17.35 5.87
C GLY A 458 21.35 18.01 5.08
N THR A 459 21.21 18.11 3.75
CA THR A 459 22.18 18.78 2.87
C THR A 459 22.29 20.28 3.18
N TYR A 460 21.15 20.96 3.41
CA TYR A 460 21.17 22.36 3.84
C TYR A 460 21.78 22.54 5.24
N ALA A 461 21.51 21.61 6.16
CA ALA A 461 22.11 21.64 7.49
C ALA A 461 23.63 21.44 7.43
N LEU A 462 24.11 20.53 6.56
CA LEU A 462 25.53 20.34 6.29
C LEU A 462 26.18 21.62 5.77
N LEU A 463 25.58 22.26 4.76
CA LEU A 463 26.06 23.54 4.21
C LEU A 463 26.15 24.64 5.29
N SER A 464 25.10 24.78 6.10
CA SER A 464 25.06 25.76 7.20
C SER A 464 26.14 25.48 8.27
N ASN A 465 26.34 24.21 8.63
CA ASN A 465 27.35 23.81 9.61
C ASN A 465 28.77 24.03 9.08
N THR A 466 29.03 23.75 7.80
CA THR A 466 30.35 24.00 7.21
C THR A 466 30.66 25.50 7.20
N TYR A 467 29.70 26.38 6.91
CA TYR A 467 29.92 27.82 7.02
C TYR A 467 30.23 28.28 8.44
N ALA A 468 29.48 27.76 9.42
CA ALA A 468 29.75 28.07 10.82
C ALA A 468 31.16 27.61 11.26
N ASN A 469 31.63 26.46 10.77
CA ASN A 469 32.97 25.95 11.07
C ASN A 469 34.12 26.78 10.47
N HIS A 470 33.84 27.59 9.43
CA HIS A 470 34.82 28.50 8.81
C HIS A 470 34.54 29.97 9.20
N ASP A 471 33.87 30.20 10.33
CA ASP A 471 33.51 31.51 10.87
C ASP A 471 32.67 32.41 9.94
N ARG A 472 32.06 31.85 8.89
CA ARG A 472 31.16 32.56 7.96
C ARG A 472 29.72 32.53 8.46
N TRP A 473 29.48 33.11 9.63
CA TRP A 473 28.19 33.08 10.31
C TRP A 473 27.04 33.70 9.51
N ASP A 474 27.30 34.75 8.73
CA ASP A 474 26.29 35.40 7.89
C ASP A 474 25.77 34.47 6.79
N ASP A 475 26.65 33.69 6.15
CA ASP A 475 26.26 32.75 5.12
C ASP A 475 25.55 31.53 5.73
N ALA A 476 25.98 31.07 6.91
CA ALA A 476 25.27 30.05 7.67
C ALA A 476 23.83 30.47 8.01
N ASN A 477 23.61 31.74 8.37
CA ASN A 477 22.29 32.31 8.67
C ASN A 477 21.42 32.44 7.41
N LYS A 478 21.97 32.89 6.29
CA LYS A 478 21.25 32.94 4.99
C LYS A 478 20.70 31.56 4.60
N VAL A 479 21.49 30.49 4.78
CA VAL A 479 21.05 29.11 4.51
C VAL A 479 19.91 28.71 5.44
N ARG A 480 20.00 29.00 6.74
CA ARG A 480 18.94 28.70 7.73
C ARG A 480 17.64 29.44 7.43
N ASP A 481 17.72 30.68 6.98
CA ASP A 481 16.53 31.46 6.61
C ASP A 481 15.87 30.95 5.33
N LYS A 482 16.66 30.45 4.37
CA LYS A 482 16.12 29.75 3.19
C LYS A 482 15.40 28.46 3.59
N MET A 483 15.98 27.67 4.50
CA MET A 483 15.32 26.48 5.05
C MET A 483 13.98 26.83 5.71
N ARG A 484 13.94 27.87 6.55
CA ARG A 484 12.70 28.35 7.20
C ARG A 484 11.65 28.80 6.21
N ARG A 485 12.03 29.56 5.17
CA ARG A 485 11.12 30.00 4.10
C ARG A 485 10.53 28.85 3.29
N MET A 486 11.29 27.76 3.12
CA MET A 486 10.82 26.55 2.44
C MET A 486 10.00 25.62 3.36
N GLY A 487 9.73 26.02 4.61
CA GLY A 487 9.03 25.19 5.59
C GLY A 487 9.84 23.97 6.07
N LEU A 488 11.14 23.90 5.72
CA LEU A 488 12.03 22.82 6.14
C LEU A 488 12.42 23.04 7.60
N LYS A 489 11.90 22.20 8.49
CA LYS A 489 12.32 22.18 9.89
C LYS A 489 13.51 21.22 10.06
N LYS A 490 14.56 21.69 10.72
CA LYS A 490 15.63 20.81 11.23
C LYS A 490 14.99 19.91 12.28
N LEU A 491 14.75 18.64 11.93
CA LEU A 491 14.53 17.62 12.94
C LEU A 491 15.86 17.44 13.66
N PRO A 492 15.94 17.66 14.99
CA PRO A 492 17.13 17.28 15.74
C PRO A 492 17.44 15.82 15.45
N GLY A 493 18.69 15.51 15.14
CA GLY A 493 19.12 14.11 15.09
C GLY A 493 19.05 13.57 16.51
N CYS A 494 17.99 12.83 16.82
CA CYS A 494 17.86 12.16 18.10
C CYS A 494 18.48 10.77 17.98
N SER A 495 19.71 10.61 18.47
CA SER A 495 20.22 9.29 18.81
C SER A 495 19.61 8.92 20.16
N ARG A 496 18.50 8.17 20.13
CA ARG A 496 17.96 7.56 21.36
C ARG A 496 18.74 6.28 21.61
N ILE A 497 19.58 6.31 22.63
CA ILE A 497 20.16 5.10 23.21
C ILE A 497 19.18 4.69 24.31
N GLU A 498 18.51 3.55 24.15
CA GLU A 498 17.85 2.91 25.28
C GLU A 498 18.94 2.41 26.22
N VAL A 499 19.15 3.11 27.33
CA VAL A 499 20.07 2.69 28.38
C VAL A 499 19.34 1.66 29.23
N ASP A 500 19.94 0.49 29.39
CA ASP A 500 19.45 -0.55 30.30
C ASP A 500 19.37 0.04 31.73
N PRO A 501 18.19 -0.01 32.40
CA PRO A 501 18.06 0.55 33.74
C PRO A 501 18.94 -0.14 34.80
N SER A 502 19.61 -1.25 34.47
CA SER A 502 20.59 -1.90 35.33
C SER A 502 21.98 -1.25 35.32
N ILE A 503 22.25 -0.29 34.43
CA ILE A 503 23.51 0.44 34.37
C ILE A 503 23.22 1.90 34.73
N SER A 504 23.25 2.18 36.04
CA SER A 504 23.29 3.55 36.56
C SER A 504 24.71 4.13 36.39
N PRO A 505 24.85 5.46 36.24
CA PRO A 505 26.08 6.14 35.77
C PRO A 505 27.32 5.93 36.63
#